data_AF-A0A0F3PGC5-F1
#
_entry.id   AF-A0A0F3PGC5-F1
#
_cell.length_a   1.000
_cell.length_b   1.000
_cell.length_c   1.000
_cell.angle_alpha   90.00
_cell.angle_beta   90.00
_cell.angle_gamma   90.00
#
_symmetry.space_group_name_H-M   'P 1'
#
loop_
_entity.id
_entity.type
_entity.pdbx_description
1 polymer ?
#
loop_
_entity_poly.entity_id
_entity_poly.type
_entity_poly.pdbx_seq_one_letter_code
_entity_poly.pdbx_strand_id
1 'polypeptide(L)'
;MIRYKEFGAGHSWVTEYGDPAKVEDLVHIKKYAPLENLSLTQKYPAVLITDSVLEQRVHPWHGRIFEYVLEKNPNTKTYFLESV
;
A
#
# COMPACT_ATOMS: atom_id res chain seq x y z
N MET A 1 1.04 4.80 1.67
CA MET A 1 1.85 4.95 2.92
C MET A 1 1.24 5.93 3.90
N ILE A 2 0.38 6.87 3.50
CA ILE A 2 -0.04 7.97 4.38
C ILE A 2 -0.82 7.53 5.65
N ARG A 3 -1.30 6.28 5.72
CA ARG A 3 -2.04 5.72 6.85
C ARG A 3 -1.39 4.49 7.49
N TYR A 4 -0.13 4.17 7.17
CA TYR A 4 0.49 2.92 7.64
C TYR A 4 0.48 2.80 9.18
N LYS A 5 0.68 3.93 9.88
CA LYS A 5 0.77 3.94 11.35
C LYS A 5 -0.57 3.71 12.08
N GLU A 6 -1.70 3.72 11.36
CA GLU A 6 -3.04 3.56 11.93
C GLU A 6 -3.46 2.10 12.11
N PHE A 7 -2.70 1.14 11.57
CA PHE A 7 -3.09 -0.27 11.53
C PHE A 7 -2.01 -1.19 12.09
N GLY A 8 -2.43 -2.27 12.77
CA GLY A 8 -1.54 -3.34 13.25
C GLY A 8 -0.34 -2.81 14.05
N ALA A 9 0.85 -3.33 13.74
CA ALA A 9 2.10 -2.87 14.34
C ALA A 9 2.65 -1.56 13.73
N GLY A 10 1.92 -0.92 12.81
CA GLY A 10 2.42 0.18 11.98
C GLY A 10 2.95 1.38 12.76
N HIS A 11 2.38 1.68 13.94
CA HIS A 11 2.87 2.78 14.77
C HIS A 11 4.33 2.61 15.19
N SER A 12 4.81 1.37 15.34
CA SER A 12 6.19 1.09 15.74
C SER A 12 7.24 1.44 14.68
N TRP A 13 6.82 1.70 13.43
CA TRP A 13 7.74 2.01 12.32
C TRP A 13 7.90 3.51 12.05
N VAL A 14 7.30 4.37 12.88
CA VAL A 14 7.40 5.84 12.74
C VAL A 14 8.83 6.34 12.81
N THR A 15 9.69 5.71 13.62
CA THR A 15 11.12 6.08 13.69
C THR A 15 11.86 5.84 12.38
N GLU A 16 11.45 4.85 11.59
CA GLU A 16 12.08 4.51 10.32
C GLU A 16 11.49 5.31 9.15
N TYR A 17 10.15 5.33 9.03
CA TYR A 17 9.46 5.90 7.86
C TYR A 17 9.02 7.36 8.05
N GLY A 18 9.13 7.92 9.26
CA GLY A 18 8.58 9.23 9.61
C GLY A 18 7.09 9.20 9.90
N ASP A 19 6.58 10.30 10.47
CA ASP A 19 5.18 10.41 10.88
C ASP A 19 4.32 11.09 9.79
N PRO A 20 3.37 10.37 9.13
CA PRO A 20 2.48 10.98 8.13
C PRO A 20 1.60 12.14 8.65
N ALA A 21 1.44 12.28 9.98
CA ALA A 21 0.71 13.41 10.58
C ALA A 21 1.55 14.69 10.65
N LYS A 22 2.88 14.60 10.49
CA LYS A 22 3.76 15.77 10.38
C LYS A 22 3.90 16.15 8.91
N VAL A 23 3.65 17.43 8.59
CA VAL A 23 3.69 17.92 7.20
C VAL A 23 5.06 17.70 6.56
N GLU A 24 6.12 17.93 7.32
CA GLU A 24 7.51 17.74 6.88
C GLU A 24 7.78 16.30 6.40
N ASP A 25 7.42 15.31 7.23
CA ASP A 25 7.58 13.90 6.89
C ASP A 25 6.63 13.48 5.77
N LEU A 26 5.37 13.95 5.80
CA LEU A 26 4.35 13.63 4.80
C LEU A 26 4.77 14.01 3.38
N VAL A 27 5.45 15.14 3.21
CA VAL A 27 5.99 15.58 1.90
C VAL A 27 6.98 14.58 1.33
N HIS A 28 7.79 13.95 2.19
CA HIS A 28 8.76 12.94 1.77
C HIS A 28 8.06 11.60 1.54
N ILE A 29 7.18 11.19 2.45
CA ILE A 29 6.41 9.94 2.38
C ILE A 29 5.62 9.87 1.06
N LYS A 30 4.92 10.94 0.69
CA LYS A 30 4.10 10.98 -0.53
C LYS A 30 4.89 10.73 -1.82
N LYS A 31 6.19 11.02 -1.86
CA LYS A 31 7.01 10.82 -3.07
C LYS A 31 7.21 9.35 -3.42
N TYR A 32 7.20 8.47 -2.43
CA TYR A 32 7.44 7.03 -2.62
C TYR A 32 6.23 6.16 -2.24
N ALA A 33 5.16 6.76 -1.72
CA ALA A 33 3.99 6.05 -1.25
C ALA A 33 3.34 5.25 -2.39
N PRO A 34 3.33 3.90 -2.38
CA PRO A 34 2.97 3.11 -3.57
C PRO A 34 1.53 3.35 -4.02
N LEU A 35 0.58 3.32 -3.09
CA LEU A 35 -0.84 3.47 -3.38
C LEU A 35 -1.15 4.85 -4.00
N GLU A 36 -0.55 5.90 -3.44
CA GLU A 36 -0.78 7.28 -3.84
C GLU A 36 -0.10 7.63 -5.16
N ASN A 37 0.90 6.85 -5.60
CA ASN A 37 1.62 7.04 -6.86
C ASN A 37 1.23 6.02 -7.94
N LEU A 38 0.18 5.22 -7.74
CA LEU A 38 -0.35 4.34 -8.77
C LEU A 38 -0.90 5.15 -9.96
N SER A 39 -0.47 4.81 -11.16
CA SER A 39 -1.01 5.36 -12.40
C SER A 39 -2.05 4.43 -13.01
N LEU A 40 -3.19 4.98 -13.45
CA LEU A 40 -4.20 4.21 -14.16
C LEU A 40 -3.96 4.11 -15.67
N THR A 41 -2.92 4.75 -16.18
CA THR A 41 -2.58 4.77 -17.62
C THR A 41 -1.27 4.07 -17.92
N GLN A 42 -0.37 3.96 -16.94
CA GLN A 42 0.92 3.30 -17.11
C GLN A 42 0.74 1.79 -17.31
N LYS A 43 1.54 1.21 -18.21
CA LYS A 43 1.55 -0.23 -18.43
C LYS A 43 2.52 -0.89 -17.45
N TYR A 44 2.00 -1.45 -16.37
CA TYR A 44 2.79 -2.25 -15.43
C TYR A 44 2.94 -3.69 -15.95
N PRO A 45 3.97 -4.44 -15.50
CA PRO A 45 4.01 -5.89 -15.72
C PRO A 45 2.81 -6.57 -15.05
N ALA A 46 2.61 -7.86 -15.34
CA ALA A 46 1.62 -8.64 -14.58
C ALA A 46 2.00 -8.63 -13.09
N VAL A 47 1.04 -8.30 -12.23
CA VAL A 47 1.24 -8.15 -10.78
C VAL A 47 0.46 -9.23 -10.04
N LEU A 48 1.13 -9.94 -9.13
CA LEU A 48 0.50 -10.80 -8.13
C LEU A 48 0.72 -10.18 -6.75
N ILE A 49 -0.37 -9.94 -6.03
CA ILE A 49 -0.35 -9.50 -4.64
C ILE A 49 -0.82 -10.67 -3.78
N THR A 50 -0.05 -11.02 -2.76
CA THR A 50 -0.36 -12.09 -1.81
C THR A 50 -0.57 -11.51 -0.43
N ASP A 51 -1.62 -11.93 0.27
CA ASP A 51 -1.97 -11.46 1.62
C ASP A 51 -2.56 -12.61 2.47
N SER A 52 -2.76 -12.37 3.77
CA SER A 52 -3.48 -13.29 4.67
C SER A 52 -4.49 -12.55 5.52
N VAL A 53 -5.72 -13.10 5.63
CA VAL A 53 -6.78 -12.50 6.46
C VAL A 53 -6.36 -12.36 7.94
N LEU A 54 -5.50 -13.26 8.42
CA LEU A 54 -5.06 -13.31 9.81
C LEU A 54 -3.80 -12.50 10.10
N GLU A 55 -3.19 -11.86 9.09
CA GLU A 55 -1.97 -11.10 9.27
C GLU A 55 -2.18 -9.89 10.20
N GLN A 56 -1.49 -9.87 11.34
CA GLN A 56 -1.62 -8.83 12.37
C GLN A 56 -0.47 -7.81 12.37
N ARG A 57 0.68 -8.14 11.77
CA ARG A 57 1.84 -7.25 11.76
C ARG A 57 1.67 -6.19 10.67
N VAL A 58 1.44 -6.61 9.43
CA VAL A 58 1.15 -5.72 8.29
C VAL A 58 -0.30 -5.91 7.88
N HIS A 59 -1.17 -4.99 8.31
CA HIS A 59 -2.61 -5.18 8.15
C HIS A 59 -3.02 -5.40 6.66
N PRO A 60 -3.86 -6.41 6.32
CA PRO A 60 -4.17 -6.82 4.93
C PRO A 60 -4.81 -5.74 4.06
N TRP A 61 -5.33 -4.71 4.71
CA TRP A 61 -5.87 -3.52 4.05
C TRP A 61 -4.87 -2.85 3.09
N HIS A 62 -3.56 -2.98 3.35
CA HIS A 62 -2.52 -2.50 2.45
C HIS A 62 -2.55 -3.20 1.08
N GLY A 63 -2.61 -4.53 1.07
CA GLY A 63 -2.70 -5.32 -0.17
C GLY A 63 -4.04 -5.08 -0.87
N ARG A 64 -5.14 -5.17 -0.12
CA ARG A 64 -6.51 -5.03 -0.65
C ARG A 64 -6.77 -3.69 -1.36
N ILE A 65 -6.40 -2.56 -0.76
CA ILE A 65 -6.64 -1.26 -1.44
C ILE A 65 -5.70 -1.11 -2.64
N PHE A 66 -4.43 -1.50 -2.50
CA PHE A 66 -3.48 -1.38 -3.60
C PHE A 66 -3.95 -2.17 -4.83
N GLU A 67 -4.44 -3.38 -4.60
CA GLU A 67 -5.05 -4.20 -5.63
C GLU A 67 -6.31 -3.54 -6.23
N TYR A 68 -7.26 -3.13 -5.40
CA TYR A 68 -8.50 -2.47 -5.81
C TYR A 68 -8.28 -1.20 -6.67
N VAL A 69 -7.20 -0.46 -6.42
CA VAL A 69 -6.85 0.68 -7.26
C VAL A 69 -6.16 0.24 -8.55
N LEU A 70 -5.24 -0.73 -8.48
CA LEU A 70 -4.47 -1.19 -9.63
C LEU A 70 -5.33 -1.97 -10.63
N GLU A 71 -6.33 -2.74 -10.20
CA GLU A 71 -7.25 -3.47 -11.09
C GLU A 71 -8.03 -2.54 -12.04
N LYS A 72 -8.18 -1.25 -11.66
CA LYS A 72 -8.84 -0.24 -12.49
C LYS A 72 -7.98 0.26 -13.64
N ASN A 73 -6.69 -0.09 -13.67
CA ASN A 73 -5.82 0.21 -14.78
C ASN A 73 -6.04 -0.82 -15.91
N PRO A 74 -6.66 -0.45 -17.04
CA PRO A 74 -6.99 -1.39 -18.11
C PRO A 74 -5.76 -1.97 -18.83
N ASN A 75 -4.58 -1.36 -18.64
CA ASN A 75 -3.35 -1.77 -19.28
C ASN A 75 -2.53 -2.78 -18.46
N THR A 76 -3.00 -3.14 -17.26
CA THR A 76 -2.26 -4.00 -16.30
C THR A 76 -3.09 -5.21 -15.93
N LYS A 77 -2.46 -6.40 -15.92
CA LYS A 77 -3.07 -7.61 -15.37
C LYS A 77 -2.70 -7.72 -13.89
N THR A 78 -3.72 -7.72 -13.03
CA THR A 78 -3.56 -7.77 -11.58
C THR A 78 -4.22 -9.04 -11.05
N TYR A 79 -3.53 -9.71 -10.12
CA TYR A 79 -4.00 -10.91 -9.45
C TYR A 79 -3.89 -10.70 -7.93
N PHE A 80 -4.93 -11.10 -7.20
CA PHE A 80 -4.96 -11.08 -5.74
C PHE A 80 -5.11 -12.50 -5.21
N LEU A 81 -4.20 -12.91 -4.32
CA LEU A 81 -4.28 -14.18 -3.60
C LEU A 81 -4.29 -13.91 -2.10
N GLU A 82 -5.41 -14.16 -1.45
CA GLU A 82 -5.54 -14.01 0.00
C GLU A 82 -5.72 -15.38 0.65
N SER A 83 -4.80 -15.75 1.54
CA SER A 83 -4.89 -16.97 2.34
C SER A 83 -5.66 -16.73 3.62
N VAL A 84 -6.30 -17.79 4.14
CA VAL A 84 -6.92 -17.79 5.46
C VAL A 84 -5.86 -18.10 6.51
#